data_AF-A0A7V9BLM9-F1
#
_entry.id   AF-A0A7V9BLM9-F1
#
_cell.length_a   1.000
_cell.length_b   1.000
_cell.length_c   1.000
_cell.angle_alpha   90.00
_cell.angle_beta   90.00
_cell.angle_gamma   90.00
#
_symmetry.space_group_name_H-M   'P 1'
#
loop_
_entity.id
_entity.type
_entity.pdbx_description
1 polymer ?
#
loop_
_entity_poly.entity_id
_entity_poly.type
_entity_poly.pdbx_seq_one_letter_code
_entity_poly.pdbx_strand_id
1 'polypeptide(L)'
;MPRAIHVFRQPDRFIAGTVGEPGDRAFYLQAIEDARMISVLLEKQQLTVLAERIEALLVELGRRFGPELPAEAPEEPNVDNEPLAVPLEEEFRVGTMGLGWDGDSRSVVVELLAVTEEELD
;
A
#
# COMPACT_ATOMS: atom_id res chain seq x y z
N MET A 1 6.53 18.11 -15.50
CA MET A 1 6.13 16.85 -16.17
C MET A 1 4.63 16.64 -15.95
N PRO A 2 3.88 15.98 -16.85
CA PRO A 2 2.48 15.67 -16.61
C PRO A 2 2.36 14.76 -15.37
N ARG A 3 1.35 15.00 -14.53
CA ARG A 3 1.05 14.15 -13.37
C ARG A 3 0.68 12.74 -13.84
N ALA A 4 1.52 11.76 -13.55
CA ALA A 4 1.18 10.35 -13.74
C ALA A 4 0.23 9.90 -12.60
N ILE A 5 -0.85 9.22 -12.94
CA ILE A 5 -1.77 8.63 -11.97
C ILE A 5 -1.89 7.15 -12.29
N HIS A 6 -1.47 6.32 -11.32
CA HIS A 6 -1.55 4.87 -11.41
C HIS A 6 -2.69 4.39 -10.52
N VAL A 7 -3.67 3.70 -11.09
CA VAL A 7 -4.85 3.21 -10.37
C VAL A 7 -4.91 1.69 -10.47
N PHE A 8 -4.95 1.05 -9.30
CA PHE A 8 -5.13 -0.37 -9.11
C PHE A 8 -6.40 -0.57 -8.28
N ARG A 9 -7.48 -1.04 -8.91
CA ARG A 9 -8.79 -1.14 -8.21
C ARG A 9 -8.91 -2.43 -7.42
N GLN A 10 -8.43 -3.52 -8.00
CA GLN A 10 -8.42 -4.83 -7.37
C GLN A 10 -7.07 -5.48 -7.66
N PRO A 11 -5.98 -4.96 -7.06
CA PRO A 11 -4.67 -5.54 -7.29
C PRO A 11 -4.65 -7.01 -6.87
N ASP A 12 -4.06 -7.85 -7.73
CA ASP A 12 -3.77 -9.26 -7.42
C ASP A 12 -2.79 -9.37 -6.25
N ARG A 13 -1.92 -8.37 -6.09
CA ARG A 13 -0.92 -8.30 -5.03
C ARG A 13 -0.69 -6.87 -4.57
N PHE A 14 -0.68 -6.64 -3.26
CA PHE A 14 -0.28 -5.38 -2.63
C PHE A 14 0.61 -5.68 -1.42
N ILE A 15 1.92 -5.50 -1.56
CA ILE A 15 2.91 -5.98 -0.58
C ILE A 15 3.97 -4.91 -0.27
N ALA A 16 4.43 -4.91 0.98
CA ALA A 16 5.59 -4.16 1.41
C ALA A 16 6.82 -5.07 1.48
N GLY A 17 7.97 -4.59 1.03
CA GLY A 17 9.23 -5.33 1.11
C GLY A 17 10.42 -4.42 1.30
N THR A 18 11.58 -5.02 1.58
CA THR A 18 12.83 -4.27 1.76
C THR A 18 13.96 -4.90 0.99
N VAL A 19 14.86 -4.07 0.46
CA VAL A 19 16.08 -4.49 -0.23
C VAL A 19 17.27 -3.83 0.44
N GLY A 20 18.38 -4.56 0.55
CA GLY A 20 19.63 -4.08 1.15
C GLY A 20 19.93 -4.67 2.52
N GLU A 21 21.11 -4.33 3.02
CA GLU A 21 21.64 -4.83 4.29
C GLU A 21 21.01 -4.11 5.50
N PRO A 22 20.97 -4.73 6.69
CA PRO A 22 20.56 -4.05 7.91
C PRO A 22 21.37 -2.75 8.12
N GLY A 23 20.67 -1.62 8.22
CA GLY A 23 21.27 -0.29 8.35
C GLY A 23 21.23 0.56 7.08
N ASP A 24 21.09 -0.07 5.91
CA ASP A 24 20.99 0.59 4.60
C ASP A 24 19.87 -0.05 3.76
N ARG A 25 18.70 -0.22 4.39
CA ARG A 25 17.53 -0.83 3.74
C ARG A 25 16.71 0.23 3.04
N ALA A 26 16.41 -0.02 1.77
CA ALA A 26 15.34 0.65 1.04
C ALA A 26 14.02 -0.12 1.26
N PHE A 27 12.92 0.61 1.48
CA PHE A 27 11.59 0.04 1.68
C PHE A 27 10.72 0.37 0.47
N TYR A 28 9.99 -0.62 0.00
CA TYR A 28 9.12 -0.49 -1.17
C TYR A 28 7.72 -0.97 -0.86
N LEU A 29 6.74 -0.32 -1.47
CA LEU A 29 5.39 -0.85 -1.65
C LEU A 29 5.23 -1.22 -3.12
N GLN A 30 4.73 -2.42 -3.38
CA GLN A 30 4.51 -2.94 -4.71
C GLN A 30 3.04 -3.32 -4.89
N ALA A 31 2.45 -2.86 -5.99
CA ALA A 31 1.12 -3.28 -6.43
C ALA A 31 1.21 -3.95 -7.80
N ILE A 32 0.52 -5.08 -7.97
CA ILE A 32 0.45 -5.85 -9.22
C ILE A 32 -1.02 -6.08 -9.57
N GLU A 33 -1.41 -5.83 -10.82
CA GLU A 33 -2.71 -6.15 -11.39
C GLU A 33 -2.52 -6.55 -12.85
N ASP A 34 -2.81 -7.81 -13.17
CA ASP A 34 -2.49 -8.45 -14.44
C ASP A 34 -0.99 -8.32 -14.80
N ALA A 35 -0.70 -7.62 -15.91
CA ALA A 35 0.66 -7.35 -16.37
C ALA A 35 1.21 -6.01 -15.87
N ARG A 36 0.43 -5.23 -15.10
CA ARG A 36 0.87 -3.94 -14.56
C ARG A 36 1.48 -4.15 -13.19
N MET A 37 2.66 -3.59 -13.00
CA MET A 37 3.38 -3.57 -11.73
C MET A 37 3.87 -2.15 -11.48
N ILE A 38 3.71 -1.67 -10.25
CA ILE A 38 4.36 -0.44 -9.79
C ILE A 38 5.08 -0.74 -8.49
N SER A 39 6.28 -0.17 -8.34
CA SER A 39 7.00 -0.16 -7.06
C SER A 39 7.33 1.27 -6.69
N VAL A 40 6.99 1.66 -5.46
CA VAL A 40 7.25 3.00 -4.94
C VAL A 40 8.14 2.91 -3.71
N LEU A 41 9.07 3.84 -3.61
CA LEU A 41 10.00 3.91 -2.49
C LEU A 41 9.36 4.71 -1.33
N LEU A 42 9.54 4.26 -0.11
CA LEU A 42 9.04 4.95 1.09
C LEU A 42 10.01 4.80 2.26
N GLU A 43 9.86 5.67 3.25
CA GLU A 43 10.62 5.58 4.49
C GLU A 43 10.06 4.49 5.41
N LYS A 44 10.92 3.89 6.24
CA LYS A 44 10.50 2.87 7.22
C LYS A 44 9.33 3.35 8.09
N GLN A 45 9.41 4.60 8.57
CA GLN A 45 8.37 5.18 9.43
C GLN A 45 7.05 5.34 8.69
N GLN A 46 7.08 5.73 7.40
CA GLN A 46 5.88 5.81 6.58
C GLN A 46 5.21 4.43 6.46
N LEU A 47 6.00 3.39 6.20
CA LEU A 47 5.46 2.03 6.11
C LEU A 47 4.82 1.57 7.43
N THR A 48 5.49 1.81 8.56
CA THR A 48 4.95 1.48 9.89
C THR A 48 3.63 2.20 10.16
N VAL A 49 3.56 3.51 9.89
CA VAL A 49 2.33 4.30 10.08
C VAL A 49 1.21 3.81 9.17
N LEU A 50 1.50 3.43 7.92
CA LEU A 50 0.49 2.88 7.02
C LEU A 50 -0.10 1.58 7.56
N ALA A 51 0.75 0.66 8.04
CA ALA A 51 0.30 -0.61 8.61
C ALA A 51 -0.61 -0.40 9.83
N GLU A 52 -0.18 0.45 10.78
CA GLU A 52 -0.96 0.78 11.98
C GLU A 52 -2.31 1.42 11.63
N ARG A 53 -2.34 2.32 10.64
CA ARG A 53 -3.59 2.98 10.21
C ARG A 53 -4.53 2.02 9.50
N ILE A 54 -4.03 1.08 8.71
CA ILE A 54 -4.84 0.02 8.09
C ILE A 54 -5.47 -0.84 9.18
N GLU A 55 -4.69 -1.29 10.17
CA GLU A 55 -5.20 -2.08 11.29
C GLU A 55 -6.31 -1.34 12.05
N ALA A 56 -6.07 -0.07 12.42
CA ALA A 56 -7.05 0.75 13.11
C ALA A 56 -8.35 0.92 12.32
N LEU A 57 -8.24 1.16 11.00
CA LEU A 57 -9.38 1.29 10.11
C LEU A 57 -10.18 -0.01 10.02
N LEU A 58 -9.52 -1.17 9.89
CA LEU A 58 -10.20 -2.48 9.84
C LEU A 58 -10.93 -2.78 11.16
N VAL A 59 -10.34 -2.44 12.30
CA VAL A 59 -10.99 -2.57 13.61
C VAL A 59 -12.24 -1.69 13.69
N GLU A 60 -12.18 -0.45 13.21
CA GLU A 60 -13.33 0.46 13.18
C GLU A 60 -14.45 -0.08 12.27
N LEU A 61 -14.10 -0.56 11.07
CA LEU A 61 -15.06 -1.16 10.15
C LEU A 61 -15.72 -2.41 10.75
N GLY A 62 -14.95 -3.27 11.42
CA GLY A 62 -15.48 -4.43 12.13
C GLY A 62 -16.50 -4.06 13.21
N ARG A 63 -16.27 -2.97 13.93
CA ARG A 63 -17.23 -2.46 14.94
C ARG A 63 -18.50 -1.89 14.31
N ARG A 64 -18.37 -1.18 13.18
CA ARG A 64 -19.47 -0.45 12.56
C ARG A 64 -20.33 -1.30 11.62
N PHE A 65 -19.70 -2.24 10.91
CA PHE A 65 -20.29 -3.03 9.84
C PHE A 65 -20.09 -4.53 10.03
N GLY A 66 -19.66 -4.98 11.22
CA GLY A 66 -19.38 -6.40 11.52
C GLY A 66 -20.35 -7.43 10.93
N PRO A 67 -21.69 -7.25 11.00
CA PRO A 67 -22.64 -8.20 10.41
C PRO A 67 -22.79 -8.09 8.87
N GLU A 68 -22.31 -7.03 8.25
CA GLU A 68 -22.42 -6.74 6.81
C GLU A 68 -21.11 -6.96 6.05
N LEU A 69 -19.96 -6.94 6.73
CA LEU A 69 -18.65 -7.33 6.18
C LEU A 69 -18.67 -8.79 5.70
N PRO A 70 -17.85 -9.18 4.71
CA PRO A 70 -17.79 -10.57 4.26
C PRO A 70 -17.55 -11.46 5.48
N ALA A 71 -18.46 -12.40 5.73
CA ALA A 71 -18.58 -13.10 7.00
C ALA A 71 -17.38 -14.01 7.34
N GLU A 72 -16.53 -14.30 6.35
CA GLU A 72 -15.44 -15.25 6.49
C GLU A 72 -14.16 -14.62 5.94
N ALA A 73 -13.27 -14.22 6.86
CA ALA A 73 -11.86 -14.36 6.56
C ALA A 73 -11.62 -15.86 6.30
N PRO A 74 -10.90 -16.24 5.24
CA PRO A 74 -10.64 -17.65 4.96
C PRO A 74 -10.05 -18.34 6.21
N GLU A 75 -10.45 -19.58 6.46
CA GLU A 75 -10.03 -20.36 7.65
C GLU A 75 -8.50 -20.38 7.81
N GLU A 76 -7.79 -20.32 6.69
CA GLU A 76 -6.36 -20.02 6.62
C GLU A 76 -6.17 -18.68 5.87
N PRO A 77 -5.69 -17.61 6.54
CA PRO A 77 -5.33 -16.40 5.84
C PRO A 77 -4.22 -16.75 4.85
N ASN A 78 -4.42 -16.42 3.57
CA ASN A 78 -3.37 -16.53 2.57
C ASN A 78 -2.31 -15.46 2.85
N VAL A 79 -1.36 -15.77 3.74
CA VAL A 79 -0.28 -14.86 4.12
C VAL A 79 0.79 -14.91 3.03
N ASP A 80 0.82 -13.85 2.22
CA ASP A 80 1.88 -13.62 1.25
C ASP A 80 3.18 -13.24 1.97
N ASN A 81 4.16 -14.15 1.92
CA ASN A 81 5.52 -13.94 2.41
C ASN A 81 6.55 -14.03 1.26
N GLU A 82 6.10 -14.01 0.02
CA GLU A 82 7.00 -14.06 -1.13
C GLU A 82 7.76 -12.73 -1.25
N PRO A 83 8.98 -12.73 -1.81
CA PRO A 83 9.74 -11.51 -2.01
C PRO A 83 9.02 -10.55 -2.99
N LEU A 84 9.50 -9.30 -3.03
CA LEU A 84 9.11 -8.35 -4.08
C LEU A 84 9.40 -8.95 -5.45
N ALA A 85 8.49 -8.75 -6.40
CA ALA A 85 8.72 -9.15 -7.78
C ALA A 85 9.85 -8.31 -8.39
N VAL A 86 10.59 -8.94 -9.30
CA VAL A 86 11.75 -8.35 -10.00
C VAL A 86 11.49 -8.28 -11.51
N PRO A 87 12.06 -7.30 -12.24
CA PRO A 87 12.97 -6.25 -11.77
C PRO A 87 12.26 -5.21 -10.90
N LEU A 88 12.97 -4.71 -9.88
CA LEU A 88 12.45 -3.68 -8.98
C LEU A 88 12.85 -2.30 -9.51
N GLU A 89 11.88 -1.61 -10.11
CA GLU A 89 12.04 -0.26 -10.65
C GLU A 89 11.23 0.72 -9.81
N GLU A 90 11.90 1.74 -9.26
CA GLU A 90 11.24 2.80 -8.51
C GLU A 90 10.52 3.76 -9.47
N GLU A 91 9.20 3.89 -9.29
CA GLU A 91 8.43 4.92 -9.98
C GLU A 91 8.61 6.31 -9.33
N PHE A 92 8.49 6.37 -8.00
CA PHE A 92 8.70 7.59 -7.21
C PHE A 92 8.92 7.30 -5.72
N ARG A 93 9.45 8.31 -5.01
CA ARG A 93 9.50 8.36 -3.54
C ARG A 93 8.22 8.96 -2.97
N VAL A 94 7.56 8.23 -2.08
CA VAL A 94 6.33 8.63 -1.40
C VAL A 94 6.61 9.79 -0.44
N GLY A 95 5.88 10.89 -0.61
CA GLY A 95 5.86 12.02 0.33
C GLY A 95 4.65 11.97 1.26
N THR A 96 3.44 11.94 0.68
CA THR A 96 2.17 11.94 1.43
C THR A 96 1.40 10.66 1.20
N MET A 97 0.74 10.16 2.26
CA MET A 97 -0.09 8.96 2.22
C MET A 97 -1.50 9.23 2.74
N GLY A 98 -2.49 8.86 1.94
CA GLY A 98 -3.90 8.82 2.30
C GLY A 98 -4.35 7.40 2.60
N LEU A 99 -5.32 7.26 3.51
CA LEU A 99 -5.99 5.99 3.79
C LEU A 99 -7.46 6.28 4.06
N GLY A 100 -8.34 5.52 3.40
CA GLY A 100 -9.79 5.63 3.58
C GLY A 100 -10.53 4.32 3.33
N TRP A 101 -11.83 4.35 3.57
CA TRP A 101 -12.76 3.27 3.23
C TRP A 101 -13.73 3.78 2.19
N ASP A 102 -13.87 3.05 1.08
CA ASP A 102 -14.93 3.26 0.11
C ASP A 102 -16.08 2.29 0.44
N GLY A 103 -17.24 2.86 0.79
CA GLY A 103 -18.43 2.10 1.14
C GLY A 103 -19.12 1.46 -0.07
N ASP A 104 -18.96 2.02 -1.26
CA ASP A 104 -19.63 1.54 -2.47
C ASP A 104 -18.92 0.29 -3.01
N SER A 105 -17.59 0.35 -3.14
CA SER A 105 -16.76 -0.80 -3.54
C SER A 105 -16.43 -1.74 -2.37
N ARG A 106 -16.70 -1.33 -1.13
CA ARG A 106 -16.35 -2.05 0.10
C ARG A 106 -14.86 -2.38 0.17
N SER A 107 -14.02 -1.38 -0.13
CA SER A 107 -12.56 -1.55 -0.17
C SER A 107 -11.84 -0.49 0.64
N VAL A 108 -10.70 -0.88 1.22
CA VAL A 108 -9.73 0.08 1.77
C VAL A 108 -9.00 0.75 0.60
N VAL A 109 -8.95 2.08 0.62
CA VAL A 109 -8.28 2.88 -0.40
C VAL A 109 -6.99 3.43 0.19
N VAL A 110 -5.86 3.13 -0.45
CA VAL A 110 -4.54 3.66 -0.13
C VAL A 110 -4.13 4.64 -1.22
N GLU A 111 -3.84 5.89 -0.86
CA GLU A 111 -3.38 6.90 -1.79
C GLU A 111 -1.92 7.25 -1.48
N LEU A 112 -1.05 7.19 -2.49
CA LEU A 112 0.37 7.50 -2.34
C LEU A 112 0.71 8.65 -3.29
N LEU A 113 1.19 9.76 -2.75
CA LEU A 113 1.61 10.92 -3.51
C LEU A 113 3.12 11.05 -3.45
N ALA A 114 3.73 11.28 -4.61
CA ALA A 114 5.15 11.56 -4.70
C ALA A 114 5.53 12.79 -3.87
N VAL A 115 6.74 12.79 -3.32
CA VAL A 115 7.31 14.01 -2.75
C VAL A 115 7.40 15.07 -3.84
N THR A 116 6.85 16.24 -3.58
CA THR A 116 7.07 17.42 -4.42
C THR A 116 8.31 18.12 -3.89
N GLU A 117 9.30 18.33 -4.73
CA GLU A 117 10.33 19.34 -4.46
C GLU A 117 9.64 20.71 -4.52
N GLU A 118 9.07 21.16 -3.40
CA GLU A 118 8.92 22.61 -3.21
C GLU A 118 10.32 23.12 -2.87
N GLU A 119 10.95 23.83 -3.83
CA GLU A 119 12.03 24.75 -3.47
C GLU A 119 11.46 25.68 -2.40
N LEU A 120 11.88 25.48 -1.14
CA LEU A 120 11.67 26.45 -0.08
C LEU A 120 12.52 27.68 -0.45
N ASP A 121 11.88 28.66 -1.08
CA ASP A 121 12.42 30.01 -1.32
C ASP A 121 12.58 30.78 0.01
#